data_AF-A0A9X4KQC0-F1
#
_entry.id   AF-A0A9X4KQC0-F1
#
_cell.length_a   1.000
_cell.length_b   1.000
_cell.length_c   1.000
_cell.angle_alpha   90.00
_cell.angle_beta   90.00
_cell.angle_gamma   90.00
#
_symmetry.space_group_name_H-M   'P 1'
#
loop_
_entity.id
_entity.type
_entity.pdbx_description
1 polymer ?
#
loop_
_entity_poly.entity_id
_entity_poly.type
_entity_poly.pdbx_seq_one_letter_code
_entity_poly.pdbx_strand_id
1 'polypeptide(L)'
;MATVSNHSLDSGQPATWASAKNAYSEVGAPPSYNDRSLIEEIDLLRRRMTETFLKEDSFTAEPVMEISRMLDVKINEYMRLSYHTR
;
A
#
# COMPACT_ATOMS: atom_id res chain seq x y z
N MET A 1 -23.63 12.25 -40.36
CA MET A 1 -23.80 11.19 -39.35
C MET A 1 -22.55 11.16 -38.50
N ALA A 2 -22.68 11.38 -37.20
CA ALA A 2 -21.57 11.44 -36.26
C ALA A 2 -21.08 10.02 -35.95
N THR A 3 -19.79 9.74 -36.21
CA THR A 3 -19.12 8.54 -35.69
C THR A 3 -18.59 8.86 -34.31
N VAL A 4 -19.12 8.12 -33.34
CA VAL A 4 -18.85 8.20 -31.90
C VAL A 4 -17.60 7.36 -31.56
N SER A 5 -16.80 7.88 -30.62
CA SER A 5 -15.95 7.15 -29.67
C SER A 5 -14.68 6.44 -30.18
N ASN A 6 -13.60 6.33 -29.41
CA ASN A 6 -13.44 6.51 -27.98
C ASN A 6 -12.00 6.90 -27.64
N HIS A 7 -11.86 7.76 -26.64
CA HIS A 7 -10.62 8.06 -25.91
C HIS A 7 -9.83 6.76 -25.60
N SER A 8 -8.55 6.72 -25.96
CA SER A 8 -7.60 5.79 -25.34
C SER A 8 -7.42 6.24 -23.90
N LEU A 9 -8.10 5.56 -22.98
CA LEU A 9 -7.76 5.60 -21.57
C LEU A 9 -6.53 4.72 -21.42
N ASP A 10 -5.38 5.39 -21.31
CA ASP A 10 -4.16 4.86 -20.73
C ASP A 10 -4.53 4.20 -19.39
N SER A 11 -4.76 2.90 -19.43
CA SER A 11 -5.01 2.10 -18.24
C SER A 11 -3.66 1.91 -17.57
N GLY A 12 -3.23 2.94 -16.83
CA GLY A 12 -2.16 2.83 -15.86
C GLY A 12 -2.53 1.69 -14.92
N GLN A 13 -1.98 0.50 -15.20
CA GLN A 13 -2.17 -0.65 -14.33
C GLN A 13 -1.68 -0.23 -12.94
N PRO A 14 -2.50 -0.36 -11.89
CA PRO A 14 -2.06 -0.05 -10.54
C PRO A 14 -0.88 -0.99 -10.24
N ALA A 15 0.27 -0.42 -9.91
CA ALA A 15 1.44 -1.18 -9.53
C ALA A 15 1.02 -2.17 -8.43
N THR A 16 0.97 -3.45 -8.77
CA THR A 16 0.61 -4.47 -7.80
C THR A 16 1.69 -4.47 -6.72
N TRP A 17 1.30 -4.55 -5.45
CA TRP A 17 2.28 -4.63 -4.35
C TRP A 17 3.25 -5.81 -4.51
N ALA A 18 2.87 -6.82 -5.30
CA ALA A 18 3.75 -7.92 -5.70
C ALA A 18 4.91 -7.46 -6.62
N SER A 19 4.66 -6.58 -7.60
CA SER A 19 5.71 -5.97 -8.43
C SER A 19 6.63 -5.06 -7.61
N ALA A 20 6.09 -4.35 -6.62
CA ALA A 20 6.89 -3.51 -5.73
C ALA A 20 7.88 -4.35 -4.91
N LYS A 21 7.49 -5.52 -4.39
CA LYS A 21 8.39 -6.45 -3.67
C LYS A 21 9.64 -6.83 -4.46
N ASN A 22 9.52 -7.01 -5.78
CA ASN A 22 10.67 -7.29 -6.64
C ASN A 22 11.58 -6.06 -6.81
N ALA A 23 11.01 -4.85 -6.96
CA ALA A 23 11.78 -3.62 -7.07
C ALA A 23 12.61 -3.32 -5.80
N TYR A 24 12.16 -3.74 -4.62
CA TYR A 24 12.91 -3.59 -3.35
C TYR A 24 14.09 -4.56 -3.21
N SER A 25 14.16 -5.61 -4.03
CA SER A 25 15.27 -6.58 -4.00
C SER A 25 16.46 -6.16 -4.86
N GLU A 26 16.27 -5.23 -5.81
CA GLU A 26 17.34 -4.74 -6.71
C GLU A 26 18.17 -3.60 -6.10
N VAL A 27 17.68 -2.95 -5.03
CA VAL A 27 18.45 -1.95 -4.28
C VAL A 27 19.36 -2.72 -3.33
N GLY A 28 20.59 -3.02 -3.76
CA GLY A 28 21.58 -3.87 -3.09
C GLY A 28 22.08 -3.44 -1.70
N ALA A 29 21.33 -2.61 -0.96
CA ALA A 29 21.54 -2.33 0.45
C ALA A 29 20.40 -2.96 1.26
N PRO A 30 20.69 -3.81 2.28
CA PRO A 30 19.64 -4.33 3.12
C PRO A 30 18.87 -3.17 3.75
N PRO A 31 17.52 -3.24 3.82
CA PRO A 31 16.73 -2.23 4.49
C PRO A 31 17.28 -2.00 5.89
N SER A 32 17.40 -0.73 6.29
CA SER A 32 17.84 -0.38 7.63
C SER A 32 16.96 -1.10 8.66
N TYR A 33 17.46 -1.33 9.87
CA TYR A 33 16.67 -1.97 10.93
C TYR A 33 15.31 -1.28 11.13
N ASN A 34 15.27 0.05 10.99
CA ASN A 34 14.05 0.85 11.04
C ASN A 34 13.10 0.56 9.87
N ASP A 35 13.62 0.33 8.66
CA ASP A 35 12.79 0.00 7.49
C ASP A 35 12.17 -1.39 7.62
N ARG A 36 12.91 -2.37 8.16
CA ARG A 36 12.39 -3.73 8.40
C ARG A 36 11.25 -3.71 9.42
N SER A 37 11.44 -3.02 10.54
CA SER A 37 10.40 -2.86 11.56
C SER A 37 9.14 -2.19 11.01
N LEU A 38 9.30 -1.18 10.15
CA LEU A 38 8.16 -0.50 9.54
C LEU A 38 7.42 -1.37 8.52
N ILE A 39 8.14 -2.16 7.72
CA ILE A 39 7.54 -3.12 6.79
C ILE A 39 6.72 -4.16 7.56
N GLU A 40 7.25 -4.70 8.66
CA GLU A 40 6.55 -5.64 9.51
C GLU A 40 5.28 -5.04 10.13
N GLU A 41 5.35 -3.79 10.59
CA GLU A 41 4.20 -3.08 11.16
C GLU A 41 3.11 -2.81 10.11
N ILE A 42 3.49 -2.41 8.89
CA ILE A 42 2.58 -2.25 7.74
C ILE A 42 1.91 -3.58 7.41
N ASP A 43 2.66 -4.69 7.35
CA ASP A 43 2.10 -6.00 7.04
C ASP A 43 1.20 -6.55 8.15
N LEU A 44 1.50 -6.25 9.42
CA LEU A 44 0.61 -6.56 10.54
C LEU A 44 -0.71 -5.78 10.44
N LEU A 45 -0.66 -4.47 10.17
CA LEU A 45 -1.85 -3.63 10.04
C LEU A 45 -2.71 -4.06 8.86
N ARG A 46 -2.11 -4.43 7.72
CA ARG A 46 -2.83 -5.00 6.57
C ARG A 46 -3.61 -6.26 6.94
N ARG A 47 -2.94 -7.23 7.60
CA ARG A 47 -3.59 -8.48 8.03
C ARG A 47 -4.74 -8.19 8.98
N ARG A 48 -4.52 -7.32 9.98
CA ARG A 48 -5.54 -6.94 10.95
C ARG A 48 -6.73 -6.26 10.27
N MET A 49 -6.49 -5.36 9.31
CA MET A 49 -7.56 -4.71 8.55
C MET A 49 -8.39 -5.72 7.77
N THR A 50 -7.74 -6.69 7.11
CA THR A 50 -8.42 -7.77 6.39
C THR A 50 -9.25 -8.64 7.33
N GLU A 51 -8.70 -9.06 8.46
CA GLU A 51 -9.43 -9.86 9.45
C GLU A 51 -10.63 -9.11 10.05
N THR A 52 -10.47 -7.82 10.35
CA THR A 52 -11.56 -6.99 10.85
C THR A 52 -12.63 -6.78 9.77
N PHE A 53 -12.23 -6.51 8.53
CA PHE A 53 -13.17 -6.42 7.41
C PHE A 53 -13.98 -7.71 7.26
N LEU A 54 -13.34 -8.88 7.32
CA LEU A 54 -14.04 -10.17 7.22
C LEU A 54 -15.03 -10.42 8.38
N LYS A 55 -14.80 -9.80 9.55
CA LYS A 55 -15.72 -9.90 10.70
C LYS A 55 -16.89 -8.92 10.61
N GLU A 56 -16.62 -7.69 10.16
CA GLU A 56 -17.61 -6.61 10.07
C GLU A 56 -18.40 -6.63 8.75
N ASP A 57 -17.90 -7.33 7.72
CA ASP A 57 -18.40 -7.35 6.33
C ASP A 57 -18.62 -5.95 5.75
N SER A 58 -17.81 -4.98 6.18
CA SER A 58 -17.95 -3.58 5.80
C SER A 58 -16.64 -2.84 5.87
N PHE A 59 -16.28 -2.17 4.76
CA PHE A 59 -15.11 -1.30 4.71
C PHE A 59 -15.31 0.04 5.44
N THR A 60 -16.56 0.43 5.71
CA THR A 60 -16.90 1.67 6.41
C THR A 60 -17.23 1.44 7.88
N ALA A 61 -17.10 0.22 8.38
CA ALA A 61 -17.19 -0.05 9.80
C ALA A 61 -16.08 0.71 10.54
N GLU A 62 -16.42 1.37 11.65
CA GLU A 62 -15.46 2.20 12.40
C GLU A 62 -14.17 1.43 12.75
N PRO A 63 -14.21 0.15 13.19
CA PRO A 63 -12.98 -0.60 13.46
C PRO A 63 -12.07 -0.80 12.23
N VAL A 64 -12.65 -0.95 11.03
CA VAL A 64 -11.88 -1.08 9.78
C VAL A 64 -11.28 0.27 9.39
N MET A 65 -12.06 1.34 9.52
CA MET A 65 -11.62 2.71 9.25
C MET A 65 -10.49 3.15 10.19
N GLU A 66 -10.56 2.79 11.47
CA GLU A 66 -9.50 3.05 12.46
C GLU A 66 -8.17 2.39 12.03
N ILE A 67 -8.23 1.10 11.66
CA ILE A 67 -7.03 0.37 11.20
C ILE A 67 -6.51 0.96 9.88
N SER A 68 -7.39 1.38 8.97
CA SER A 68 -7.00 2.05 7.72
C SER A 68 -6.22 3.34 8.00
N ARG A 69 -6.70 4.19 8.93
CA ARG A 69 -6.01 5.41 9.33
C ARG A 69 -4.62 5.11 9.89
N MET A 70 -4.50 4.07 10.73
CA MET A 70 -3.20 3.65 11.28
C MET A 70 -2.24 3.15 10.18
N LEU A 71 -2.76 2.36 9.23
CA LEU A 71 -1.99 1.85 8.10
C LEU A 71 -1.46 3.00 7.23
N ASP A 72 -2.29 4.01 6.95
CA ASP A 72 -1.88 5.18 6.17
C ASP A 72 -0.75 5.95 6.85
N VAL A 73 -0.80 6.13 8.17
CA VAL A 73 0.29 6.77 8.94
C VAL A 73 1.61 6.03 8.73
N LYS A 74 1.58 4.69 8.77
CA LYS A 74 2.79 3.86 8.64
C LYS A 74 3.32 3.81 7.22
N ILE A 75 2.44 3.76 6.23
CA ILE A 75 2.83 3.90 4.83
C ILE A 75 3.50 5.26 4.62
N ASN A 76 2.89 6.34 5.11
CA ASN A 76 3.46 7.68 4.97
C ASN A 76 4.83 7.80 5.66
N GLU A 77 5.02 7.17 6.81
CA GLU A 77 6.30 7.09 7.52
C GLU A 77 7.37 6.37 6.67
N TYR A 78 7.04 5.18 6.18
CA TYR A 78 7.92 4.40 5.30
C TYR A 78 8.29 5.17 4.02
N MET A 79 7.30 5.82 3.39
CA MET A 79 7.51 6.63 2.20
C MET A 79 8.48 7.78 2.52
N ARG A 80 8.31 8.51 3.62
CA ARG A 80 9.25 9.57 4.00
C ARG A 80 10.67 9.04 4.16
N LEU A 81 10.88 7.94 4.88
CA LEU A 81 12.23 7.41 5.13
C LEU A 81 12.91 6.88 3.86
N SER A 82 12.15 6.22 2.99
CA SER A 82 12.66 5.71 1.71
C SER A 82 13.01 6.82 0.72
N TYR A 83 12.31 7.97 0.76
CA TYR A 83 12.65 9.13 -0.08
C TYR A 83 13.72 10.05 0.52
N HIS A 84 13.94 10.05 1.84
CA HIS A 84 14.99 10.88 2.48
C HIS A 84 16.40 10.30 2.37
N THR A 85 16.52 8.99 2.12
CA THR A 85 17.83 8.32 1.98
C THR A 85 18.33 8.32 0.53
N ARG A 86 17.82 9.22 -0.32
CA ARG A 86 18.14 9.30 -1.76
C ARG A 86 18.74 10.64 -2.14
#